data_AF-A0A2S5LKT8-F1
#
_entry.id   AF-A0A2S5LKT8-F1
#
_cell.length_a   1.000
_cell.length_b   1.000
_cell.length_c   1.000
_cell.angle_alpha   90.00
_cell.angle_beta   90.00
_cell.angle_gamma   90.00
#
_symmetry.space_group_name_H-M   'P 1'
#
loop_
_entity.id
_entity.type
_entity.pdbx_description
1 polymer ?
#
loop_
_entity_poly.entity_id
_entity_poly.type
_entity_poly.pdbx_seq_one_letter_code
_entity_poly.pdbx_strand_id
1 'polypeptide(L)'
;MATVVGLGVAALPQDANARNIVSFSPHVAPGTVVISASQRRLFYVVDTGVAISYPVAVPKRGKEWSGATSIEGKYVNPDWVPPAVVKAD
;
A
#
# COMPACT_ATOMS: atom_id res chain seq x y z
N MET A 1 15.88 -32.28 -43.06
CA MET A 1 16.99 -31.89 -42.17
C MET A 1 16.73 -30.46 -41.74
N ALA A 2 16.29 -30.28 -40.49
CA ALA A 2 15.77 -29.02 -39.94
C ALA A 2 16.82 -28.34 -39.07
N THR A 3 16.86 -27.00 -39.08
CA THR A 3 17.38 -26.25 -37.94
C THR A 3 16.76 -24.86 -37.90
N VAL A 4 15.85 -24.65 -36.94
CA VAL A 4 15.35 -23.35 -36.50
C VAL A 4 16.16 -23.00 -35.26
N VAL A 5 16.93 -21.90 -35.29
CA VAL A 5 17.60 -21.35 -34.12
C VAL A 5 16.62 -20.42 -33.41
N GLY A 6 16.02 -20.92 -32.33
CA GLY A 6 15.21 -20.12 -31.43
C GLY A 6 16.12 -19.34 -30.47
N LEU A 7 16.13 -18.02 -30.59
CA LEU A 7 16.70 -17.12 -29.58
C LEU A 7 15.77 -17.10 -28.37
N GLY A 8 16.10 -17.89 -27.35
CA GLY A 8 15.47 -17.82 -26.04
C GLY A 8 15.90 -16.54 -25.34
N VAL A 9 15.03 -15.54 -25.26
CA VAL A 9 15.21 -14.39 -24.39
C VAL A 9 14.97 -14.87 -22.96
N ALA A 10 16.05 -15.09 -22.22
CA ALA A 10 15.96 -15.32 -20.77
C ALA A 10 15.46 -14.02 -20.13
N ALA A 11 14.21 -14.02 -19.65
CA ALA A 11 13.68 -12.96 -18.80
C ALA A 11 14.48 -12.95 -17.49
N LEU A 12 15.33 -11.95 -17.31
CA LEU A 12 16.00 -11.72 -16.04
C LEU A 12 14.92 -11.44 -14.97
N PRO A 13 15.07 -11.97 -13.74
CA PRO A 13 14.16 -11.65 -12.65
C PRO A 13 14.19 -10.13 -12.45
N GLN A 14 13.05 -9.48 -12.64
CA GLN A 14 12.92 -8.07 -12.28
C GLN A 14 13.07 -8.00 -10.77
N ASP A 15 14.09 -7.28 -10.29
CA ASP A 15 14.22 -6.95 -8.88
C ASP A 15 12.87 -6.42 -8.39
N ALA A 16 12.20 -7.22 -7.55
CA ALA A 16 10.97 -6.83 -6.91
C ALA A 16 11.30 -5.59 -6.08
N ASN A 17 11.01 -4.40 -6.63
CA ASN A 17 11.28 -3.13 -6.00
C ASN A 17 10.52 -3.12 -4.66
N ALA A 18 11.20 -3.50 -3.58
CA ALA A 18 10.60 -3.94 -2.33
C ALA A 18 9.87 -2.81 -1.58
N ARG A 19 10.05 -1.56 -2.01
CA ARG A 19 9.33 -0.38 -1.55
C ARG A 19 9.23 0.59 -2.72
N ASN A 20 8.02 0.81 -3.23
CA ASN A 20 7.78 1.78 -4.29
C ASN A 20 7.91 3.20 -3.70
N ILE A 21 9.10 3.80 -3.84
CA ILE A 21 9.37 5.16 -3.42
C ILE A 21 8.73 6.11 -4.45
N VAL A 22 7.95 7.07 -3.97
CA VAL A 22 7.25 8.06 -4.79
C VAL A 22 7.55 9.47 -4.31
N SER A 23 7.58 10.40 -5.24
CA SER A 23 7.53 11.83 -4.92
C SER A 23 6.18 12.15 -4.29
N PHE A 24 6.19 12.93 -3.21
CA PHE A 24 5.01 13.26 -2.41
C PHE A 24 4.98 14.76 -2.09
N SER A 25 3.85 15.24 -1.55
CA SER A 25 3.74 16.66 -1.19
C SER A 25 4.72 17.02 -0.06
N PRO A 26 5.53 18.08 -0.20
CA PRO A 26 6.48 18.51 0.83
C PRO A 26 5.79 19.13 2.06
N HIS A 27 4.48 19.38 1.99
CA HIS A 27 3.68 19.96 3.08
C HIS A 27 3.28 18.94 4.14
N VAL A 28 3.55 17.64 3.92
CA VAL A 28 3.24 16.58 4.87
C VAL A 28 4.51 16.20 5.62
N ALA A 29 4.44 16.21 6.95
CA ALA A 29 5.58 15.91 7.79
C ALA A 29 6.02 14.43 7.64
N PRO A 30 7.35 14.14 7.67
CA PRO A 30 7.85 12.77 7.77
C PRO A 30 7.26 12.02 8.98
N GLY A 31 7.01 10.72 8.81
CA GLY A 31 6.32 9.88 9.79
C GLY A 31 4.80 9.86 9.64
N THR A 32 4.23 10.69 8.77
CA THR A 32 2.79 10.72 8.51
C THR A 32 2.38 9.58 7.56
N VAL A 33 1.23 8.98 7.84
CA VAL A 33 0.56 8.03 6.94
C VAL A 33 -0.61 8.73 6.26
N VAL A 34 -0.59 8.79 4.94
CA VAL A 34 -1.68 9.35 4.13
C VAL A 34 -2.35 8.24 3.35
N ILE A 35 -3.67 8.08 3.50
CA ILE A 35 -4.44 7.06 2.80
C ILE A 35 -5.33 7.73 1.75
N SER A 36 -5.19 7.33 0.49
CA SER A 36 -6.06 7.78 -0.59
C SER A 36 -6.95 6.63 -1.06
N ALA A 37 -8.24 6.71 -0.73
CA ALA A 37 -9.23 5.73 -1.19
C ALA A 37 -9.40 5.76 -2.72
N SER A 38 -9.35 6.94 -3.33
CA SER A 38 -9.45 7.11 -4.79
C SER A 38 -8.32 6.41 -5.53
N GLN A 39 -7.10 6.47 -4.99
CA GLN A 39 -5.93 5.81 -5.58
C GLN A 39 -5.73 4.37 -5.06
N ARG A 40 -6.52 3.93 -4.06
CA ARG A 40 -6.38 2.64 -3.36
C ARG A 40 -4.94 2.41 -2.84
N ARG A 41 -4.34 3.47 -2.31
CA ARG A 41 -2.95 3.49 -1.86
C ARG A 41 -2.79 4.16 -0.52
N LEU A 42 -1.84 3.64 0.25
CA LEU A 42 -1.31 4.23 1.47
C LEU A 42 0.10 4.75 1.19
N PHE A 43 0.37 5.99 1.59
CA PHE A 43 1.66 6.65 1.46
C PHE A 43 2.23 6.85 2.87
N TYR A 44 3.35 6.21 3.16
CA TYR A 44 4.11 6.48 4.37
C TYR A 44 5.22 7.49 4.05
N VAL A 45 5.07 8.73 4.53
CA VAL A 45 6.02 9.81 4.27
C VAL A 45 7.30 9.54 5.08
N VAL A 46 8.42 9.36 4.39
CA VAL A 46 9.71 9.04 5.02
C VAL A 46 10.64 10.24 5.10
N ASP A 47 10.47 11.20 4.18
CA ASP A 47 11.25 12.44 4.12
C ASP A 47 10.39 13.56 3.50
N THR A 48 10.88 14.79 3.53
CA THR A 48 10.25 15.93 2.87
C THR A 48 10.12 15.66 1.37
N GLY A 49 8.87 15.48 0.93
CA GLY A 49 8.56 15.22 -0.47
C GLY A 49 8.81 13.79 -0.94
N VAL A 50 9.06 12.84 -0.02
CA VAL A 50 9.29 11.42 -0.35
C VAL A 50 8.41 10.53 0.50
N ALA A 51 7.71 9.59 -0.14
CA ALA A 51 6.89 8.60 0.53
C ALA A 51 7.10 7.19 -0.04
N ILE A 52 6.80 6.18 0.77
CA ILE A 52 6.68 4.79 0.34
C ILE A 52 5.21 4.48 0.06
N SER A 53 4.93 3.95 -1.12
CA SER A 53 3.59 3.61 -1.59
C SER A 53 3.26 2.14 -1.36
N TYR A 54 2.10 1.89 -0.75
CA TYR A 54 1.56 0.57 -0.48
C TYR A 54 0.16 0.44 -1.10
N PRO A 55 -0.12 -0.62 -1.87
CA PRO A 55 -1.48 -0.92 -2.29
C PRO A 55 -2.32 -1.32 -1.08
N VAL A 56 -3.55 -0.79 -0.97
CA VAL A 56 -4.48 -1.14 0.13
C VAL A 56 -5.87 -1.42 -0.41
N ALA A 57 -6.58 -2.35 0.23
CA ALA A 57 -8.01 -2.52 0.00
C ALA A 57 -8.78 -1.34 0.63
N VAL A 58 -9.77 -0.84 -0.09
CA VAL A 58 -10.63 0.25 0.35
C VAL A 58 -11.98 -0.30 0.81
N PRO A 59 -12.66 0.35 1.77
CA PRO A 59 -13.96 -0.08 2.24
C PRO A 59 -15.02 -0.05 1.13
N LYS A 60 -16.09 -0.82 1.33
CA LYS A 60 -17.29 -0.76 0.48
C LYS A 60 -17.95 0.62 0.61
N ARG A 61 -18.64 1.04 -0.45
CA ARG A 61 -19.42 2.28 -0.46
C ARG A 61 -20.34 2.36 0.76
N GLY A 62 -20.32 3.49 1.48
CA GLY A 62 -21.12 3.69 2.69
C GLY A 62 -20.48 3.19 4.00
N LYS A 63 -19.32 2.51 3.95
CA LYS A 63 -18.48 2.18 5.11
C LYS A 63 -17.13 2.92 5.06
N GLU A 64 -17.12 4.07 4.38
CA GLU A 64 -15.93 4.91 4.22
C GLU A 64 -15.72 5.78 5.45
N TRP A 65 -14.46 5.99 5.82
CA TRP A 65 -14.06 6.92 6.85
C TRP A 65 -13.08 7.94 6.26
N SER A 66 -13.21 9.18 6.69
CA SER A 66 -12.29 10.27 6.37
C SER A 66 -12.00 11.07 7.65
N GLY A 67 -10.76 11.53 7.77
CA GLY A 67 -10.33 12.31 8.93
C GLY A 67 -8.83 12.16 9.19
N ALA A 68 -8.40 12.76 10.30
CA ALA A 68 -7.07 12.58 10.85
C ALA A 68 -7.17 11.78 12.15
N THR A 69 -6.24 10.85 12.35
CA THR A 69 -6.11 10.08 13.59
C THR A 69 -4.65 9.73 13.82
N SER A 70 -4.29 9.38 15.06
CA SER A 70 -2.97 8.87 15.42
C SER A 70 -3.02 7.35 15.58
N ILE A 71 -1.90 6.68 15.27
CA ILE A 71 -1.74 5.25 15.56
C ILE A 71 -1.42 5.12 17.05
N GLU A 72 -2.38 4.63 17.83
CA GLU A 72 -2.23 4.50 19.30
C GLU A 72 -1.39 3.27 19.70
N GLY A 73 -1.37 2.22 18.87
CA GLY A 73 -0.67 1.00 19.19
C GLY A 73 -0.43 0.11 17.97
N LYS A 74 0.60 -0.73 18.07
CA LYS A 74 0.93 -1.76 17.09
C LYS A 74 1.21 -3.05 17.83
N TYR A 75 0.50 -4.10 17.46
CA TYR A 75 0.57 -5.41 18.11
C TYR A 75 0.98 -6.46 17.10
N VAL A 76 1.73 -7.46 17.56
CA VAL A 76 2.08 -8.63 16.75
C VAL A 76 1.04 -9.71 17.01
N ASN A 77 0.42 -10.22 15.93
CA ASN A 77 -0.64 -11.23 15.99
C ASN A 77 -1.75 -10.93 17.02
N PRO A 78 -2.44 -9.78 16.90
CA PRO A 78 -3.51 -9.42 17.82
C PRO A 78 -4.73 -10.34 17.65
N ASP A 79 -5.42 -10.63 18.75
CA ASP A 79 -6.75 -11.20 18.70
C ASP A 79 -7.73 -10.22 18.01
N TRP A 80 -8.55 -10.73 17.10
CA TRP A 80 -9.55 -9.92 16.39
C TRP A 80 -10.97 -10.32 16.81
N VAL A 81 -11.70 -9.34 17.36
CA VAL A 81 -13.11 -9.50 17.71
C VAL A 81 -13.94 -8.61 16.78
N PRO A 82 -14.82 -9.18 15.93
CA PRO A 82 -15.60 -8.38 15.00
C PRO A 82 -16.60 -7.48 15.75
N PRO A 83 -16.70 -6.19 15.39
CA PRO A 83 -17.70 -5.30 15.97
C PRO A 83 -19.11 -5.74 15.54
N ALA A 84 -20.14 -5.32 16.29
CA ALA A 84 -21.53 -5.73 16.04
C ALA A 84 -22.00 -5.46 14.60
N VAL A 85 -21.57 -4.35 14.01
CA VAL A 85 -21.86 -3.97 12.61
C VAL A 85 -21.23 -4.90 11.56
N VAL A 86 -20.18 -5.64 11.92
CA VAL A 86 -19.55 -6.64 11.02
C VAL A 86 -20.18 -8.01 11.21
N LYS A 87 -20.74 -8.33 12.39
CA LYS A 87 -21.41 -9.62 12.65
C LYS A 87 -22.77 -9.76 11.96
N ALA A 88 -23.38 -8.66 11.52
CA ALA A 88 -24.74 -8.62 10.97
C ALA A 88 -24.81 -8.71 9.43
N ASP A 89 -23.66 -8.72 8.74
CA ASP A 89 -23.53 -8.94 7.28
C ASP A 89 -23.15 -10.40 6.98
#